data_AF-A0A410FVE5-F1
#
_entry.id   AF-A0A410FVE5-F1
#
_cell.length_a   1.000
_cell.length_b   1.000
_cell.length_c   1.000
_cell.angle_alpha   90.00
_cell.angle_beta   90.00
_cell.angle_gamma   90.00
#
_symmetry.space_group_name_H-M   'P 1'
#
loop_
_entity.id
_entity.type
_entity.pdbx_description
1 polymer ?
#
loop_
_entity_poly.entity_id
_entity_poly.type
_entity_poly.pdbx_seq_one_letter_code
_entity_poly.pdbx_strand_id
1 'polypeptide(L)'
;MRAKTGVAVLFLGPVSLLAGCLPRTDPGCPTCPGGGAAVRVELSFETVDQGTSSGIRDPRQVVVRDAETWAALWYQHTTGADPRPPVPGVDFTEEIVAAVFLGEKPTGGYAVEITRILLRSDRMVVRAGLSQPGADDVVSQALTHPFHIVRVTRTELPVEFETLEF
;
A
#
# COMPACT_ATOMS: atom_id res chain seq x y z
N MET A 1 53.13 -47.07 -16.34
CA MET A 1 53.56 -45.96 -17.22
C MET A 1 52.46 -44.90 -17.15
N ARG A 2 52.60 -43.67 -16.65
CA ARG A 2 53.75 -42.82 -16.33
C ARG A 2 53.61 -42.24 -14.92
N ALA A 3 54.76 -42.10 -14.27
CA ALA A 3 54.99 -41.36 -13.05
C ALA A 3 55.17 -39.84 -13.31
N LYS A 4 54.98 -39.04 -12.26
CA LYS A 4 55.61 -37.73 -11.94
C LYS A 4 55.14 -37.39 -10.52
N THR A 5 55.91 -37.57 -9.43
CA THR A 5 57.20 -36.98 -8.99
C THR A 5 57.12 -35.50 -8.62
N GLY A 6 57.41 -35.23 -7.32
CA GLY A 6 57.90 -33.96 -6.78
C GLY A 6 56.81 -32.97 -6.37
N VAL A 7 56.88 -32.22 -5.28
CA VAL A 7 58.01 -31.78 -4.44
C VAL A 7 57.46 -31.37 -3.07
N ALA A 8 58.21 -31.72 -2.01
CA ALA A 8 58.01 -31.20 -0.66
C ALA A 8 58.52 -29.76 -0.56
N VAL A 9 57.76 -28.86 0.07
CA VAL A 9 58.34 -27.66 0.71
C VAL A 9 57.58 -27.37 2.01
N LEU A 10 58.29 -27.55 3.12
CA LEU A 10 57.97 -26.96 4.42
C LEU A 10 58.02 -25.43 4.30
N PHE A 11 56.93 -24.75 4.66
CA PHE A 11 56.98 -23.34 5.04
C PHE A 11 56.43 -23.20 6.46
N LEU A 12 57.38 -23.07 7.40
CA LEU A 12 57.17 -22.39 8.68
C LEU A 12 56.80 -20.94 8.36
N GLY A 13 55.53 -20.59 8.55
CA GLY A 13 55.01 -19.23 8.43
C GLY A 13 54.25 -18.87 9.72
N PRO A 14 54.56 -17.72 10.35
CA PRO A 14 54.09 -17.40 11.68
C PRO A 14 52.63 -16.93 11.67
N VAL A 15 51.88 -17.44 12.66
CA VAL A 15 50.79 -16.78 13.41
C VAL A 15 50.42 -15.39 12.87
N SER A 16 49.51 -15.34 11.91
CA SER A 16 48.80 -14.11 11.54
C SER A 16 47.59 -13.97 12.45
N LEU A 17 47.65 -12.92 13.27
CA LEU A 17 46.58 -12.49 14.16
C LEU A 17 45.23 -12.47 13.43
N LEU A 18 44.25 -13.11 14.06
CA LEU A 18 42.84 -12.82 13.87
C LEU A 18 42.62 -11.34 14.20
N ALA A 19 42.71 -10.48 13.19
CA ALA A 19 42.11 -9.16 13.23
C ALA A 19 40.59 -9.37 13.22
N GLY A 20 40.05 -9.67 14.40
CA GLY A 20 38.63 -9.61 14.64
C GLY A 20 38.15 -8.22 14.30
N CYS A 21 37.21 -8.13 13.36
CA CYS A 21 36.24 -7.04 13.39
C CYS A 21 35.41 -7.23 14.66
N LEU A 22 35.95 -6.73 15.79
CA LEU A 22 35.13 -6.44 16.94
C LEU A 22 34.12 -5.37 16.51
N PRO A 23 32.81 -5.54 16.76
CA PRO A 23 31.86 -4.46 16.59
C PRO A 23 32.31 -3.30 17.48
N ARG A 24 32.66 -2.19 16.83
CA ARG A 24 33.05 -0.97 17.51
C ARG A 24 31.80 -0.36 18.13
N THR A 25 31.51 -0.71 19.38
CA THR A 25 30.53 0.02 20.20
C THR A 25 31.20 1.31 20.68
N ASP A 26 31.29 2.30 19.80
CA ASP A 26 31.64 3.66 20.20
C ASP A 26 30.44 4.28 20.94
N PRO A 27 30.56 4.64 22.23
CA PRO A 27 29.46 5.21 23.04
C PRO A 27 29.15 6.69 22.71
N GLY A 28 29.55 7.16 21.52
CA GLY A 28 29.52 8.57 21.13
C GLY A 28 28.82 8.87 19.81
N CYS A 29 28.18 7.88 19.17
CA CYS A 29 27.35 8.15 18.00
C CYS A 29 25.97 8.59 18.50
N PRO A 30 25.57 9.87 18.40
CA PRO A 30 24.17 10.24 18.60
C PRO A 30 23.39 9.42 17.58
N THR A 31 22.50 8.57 18.07
CA THR A 31 21.65 7.68 17.29
C THR A 31 21.16 8.43 16.06
N CYS A 32 21.63 8.08 14.86
CA CYS A 32 21.04 8.57 13.63
C CYS A 32 19.58 8.07 13.66
N PRO A 33 18.58 8.96 13.80
CA PRO A 33 17.20 8.54 13.70
C PRO A 33 17.04 8.05 12.26
N GLY A 34 16.60 6.80 12.13
CA GLY A 34 16.56 6.06 10.88
C GLY A 34 15.95 6.87 9.74
N GLY A 35 16.42 6.55 8.53
CA GLY A 35 15.86 7.05 7.28
C GLY A 35 14.36 6.77 7.20
N GLY A 36 13.55 7.69 7.70
CA GLY A 36 12.16 7.80 7.33
C GLY A 36 12.14 8.19 5.86
N ALA A 37 11.55 7.35 5.02
CA ALA A 37 11.28 7.66 3.62
C ALA A 37 10.72 9.09 3.54
N ALA A 38 11.51 10.01 2.99
CA ALA A 38 11.20 11.42 3.01
C ALA A 38 9.84 11.66 2.35
N VAL A 39 8.83 11.93 3.18
CA VAL A 39 7.54 12.42 2.73
C VAL A 39 7.80 13.72 1.99
N ARG A 40 7.53 13.74 0.69
CA ARG A 40 7.79 14.93 -0.12
C ARG A 40 6.68 15.95 0.10
N VAL A 41 5.43 15.50 0.00
CA VAL A 41 4.21 16.29 0.18
C VAL A 41 3.08 15.36 0.62
N GLU A 42 2.22 15.81 1.53
CA GLU A 42 0.91 15.19 1.77
C GLU A 42 -0.12 15.84 0.84
N LEU A 43 -0.77 15.04 0.00
CA LEU A 43 -1.74 15.51 -0.98
C LEU A 43 -3.14 15.54 -0.35
N SER A 44 -3.84 16.64 -0.57
CA SER A 44 -5.28 16.70 -0.34
C SER A 44 -6.01 15.84 -1.37
N PHE A 45 -7.09 15.21 -0.93
CA PHE A 45 -7.98 14.43 -1.78
C PHE A 45 -9.42 14.77 -1.43
N GLU A 46 -10.33 14.48 -2.36
CA GLU A 46 -11.77 14.63 -2.15
C GLU A 46 -12.44 13.27 -2.29
N THR A 47 -13.31 12.94 -1.34
CA THR A 47 -14.13 11.73 -1.41
C THR A 47 -15.17 11.87 -2.50
N VAL A 48 -15.11 10.98 -3.48
CA VAL A 48 -16.10 10.88 -4.56
C VAL A 48 -17.30 10.09 -4.07
N ASP A 49 -17.04 8.94 -3.44
CA ASP A 49 -18.07 8.10 -2.86
C ASP A 49 -17.46 7.18 -1.78
N GLN A 50 -18.25 6.85 -0.75
CA GLN A 50 -17.85 6.01 0.36
C GLN A 50 -19.07 5.31 0.96
N GLY A 51 -18.93 4.03 1.29
CA GLY A 51 -20.01 3.31 1.93
C GLY A 51 -19.73 1.83 2.16
N THR A 52 -20.81 1.12 2.52
CA THR A 52 -20.78 -0.32 2.84
C THR A 52 -21.46 -1.19 1.77
N SER A 53 -21.87 -0.60 0.64
CA SER A 53 -22.57 -1.30 -0.43
C SER A 53 -21.92 -0.98 -1.78
N SER A 54 -21.36 -2.01 -2.42
CA SER A 54 -20.77 -1.95 -3.75
C SER A 54 -21.13 -3.23 -4.52
N GLY A 55 -21.26 -3.12 -5.84
CA GLY A 55 -21.33 -4.28 -6.74
C GLY A 55 -20.00 -5.03 -6.89
N ILE A 56 -18.87 -4.46 -6.45
CA ILE A 56 -17.56 -5.12 -6.48
C ILE A 56 -17.42 -6.00 -5.24
N ARG A 57 -17.41 -7.32 -5.46
CA ARG A 57 -17.41 -8.32 -4.38
C ARG A 57 -16.03 -8.82 -3.99
N ASP A 58 -15.04 -8.63 -4.85
CA ASP A 58 -13.66 -9.02 -4.57
C ASP A 58 -12.89 -7.85 -3.95
N PRO A 59 -11.98 -8.11 -2.98
CA PRO A 59 -11.07 -7.09 -2.49
C PRO A 59 -10.21 -6.57 -3.64
N ARG A 60 -10.21 -5.27 -3.85
CA ARG A 60 -9.52 -4.63 -4.98
C ARG A 60 -9.05 -3.24 -4.60
N GLN A 61 -7.82 -2.93 -5.01
CA GLN A 61 -7.26 -1.59 -4.97
C GLN A 61 -6.99 -1.18 -6.41
N VAL A 62 -7.49 -0.03 -6.82
CA VAL A 62 -7.37 0.42 -8.21
C VAL A 62 -7.09 1.90 -8.28
N VAL A 63 -6.22 2.27 -9.21
CA VAL A 63 -5.98 3.66 -9.59
C VAL A 63 -6.42 3.83 -11.03
N VAL A 64 -7.27 4.82 -11.26
CA VAL A 64 -7.83 5.11 -12.57
C VAL A 64 -7.33 6.47 -13.03
N ARG A 65 -6.88 6.53 -14.29
CA ARG A 65 -6.19 7.68 -14.88
C ARG A 65 -6.88 8.24 -16.12
N ASP A 66 -7.98 7.62 -16.51
CA ASP A 66 -8.73 7.90 -17.73
C ASP A 66 -10.24 7.74 -17.49
N ALA A 67 -11.03 8.46 -18.27
CA ALA A 67 -12.48 8.52 -18.12
C ALA A 67 -13.19 7.20 -18.50
N GLU A 68 -12.63 6.44 -19.43
CA GLU A 68 -13.23 5.19 -19.91
C GLU A 68 -13.18 4.11 -18.82
N THR A 69 -12.00 3.90 -18.24
CA THR A 69 -11.78 2.99 -17.11
C THR A 69 -12.56 3.44 -15.88
N TRP A 70 -12.72 4.76 -15.68
CA TRP A 70 -13.52 5.29 -14.57
C TRP A 70 -15.00 4.96 -14.72
N ALA A 71 -15.56 5.19 -15.92
CA ALA A 71 -16.93 4.83 -16.20
C ALA A 71 -17.17 3.32 -16.01
N ALA A 72 -16.26 2.48 -16.53
CA ALA A 72 -16.35 1.03 -16.36
C ALA A 72 -16.31 0.61 -14.89
N LEU A 73 -15.38 1.15 -14.10
CA LEU A 73 -15.29 0.89 -12.66
C LEU A 73 -16.55 1.36 -11.93
N TRP A 74 -17.05 2.56 -12.25
CA TRP A 74 -18.27 3.10 -11.65
C TRP A 74 -19.50 2.23 -11.95
N TYR A 75 -19.64 1.73 -13.17
CA TYR A 75 -20.73 0.82 -13.52
C TYR A 75 -20.65 -0.50 -12.75
N GLN A 76 -19.45 -1.08 -12.59
CA GLN A 76 -19.27 -2.28 -11.77
C GLN A 76 -19.60 -2.00 -10.30
N HIS A 77 -19.11 -0.87 -9.78
CA HIS A 77 -19.33 -0.41 -8.42
C HIS A 77 -20.82 -0.21 -8.10
N THR A 78 -21.61 0.31 -9.05
CA THR A 78 -23.02 0.71 -8.84
C THR A 78 -24.04 -0.30 -9.37
N THR A 79 -23.62 -1.50 -9.78
CA THR A 79 -24.52 -2.51 -10.37
C THR A 79 -25.68 -2.91 -9.45
N GLY A 80 -25.51 -2.84 -8.13
CA GLY A 80 -26.55 -3.18 -7.13
C GLY A 80 -27.42 -2.02 -6.67
N ALA A 81 -27.22 -0.79 -7.16
CA ALA A 81 -27.99 0.39 -6.76
C ALA A 81 -29.16 0.66 -7.72
N ASP A 82 -30.34 0.94 -7.17
CA ASP A 82 -31.55 1.30 -7.91
C ASP A 82 -32.24 2.54 -7.27
N PRO A 83 -32.36 3.69 -7.97
CA PRO A 83 -31.84 3.96 -9.31
C PRO A 83 -30.31 4.04 -9.31
N ARG A 84 -29.69 3.62 -10.42
CA ARG A 84 -28.24 3.70 -10.58
C ARG A 84 -27.78 5.16 -10.60
N PRO A 85 -26.81 5.56 -9.76
CA PRO A 85 -26.30 6.92 -9.78
C PRO A 85 -25.47 7.18 -11.05
N PRO A 86 -25.52 8.40 -11.61
CA PRO A 86 -24.71 8.78 -12.77
C PRO A 86 -23.22 8.79 -12.42
N VAL A 87 -22.36 8.64 -13.43
CA VAL A 87 -20.90 8.68 -13.26
C VAL A 87 -20.48 10.09 -12.83
N PRO A 88 -19.74 10.26 -11.71
CA PRO A 88 -19.21 11.54 -11.28
C PRO A 88 -18.21 12.11 -12.31
N GLY A 89 -18.32 13.41 -12.58
CA GLY A 89 -17.35 14.13 -13.39
C GLY A 89 -16.02 14.30 -12.66
N VAL A 90 -14.94 13.82 -13.27
CA VAL A 90 -13.55 13.93 -12.78
C VAL A 90 -12.71 14.46 -13.94
N ASP A 91 -11.88 15.46 -13.68
CA ASP A 91 -10.95 15.99 -14.69
C ASP A 91 -9.65 15.19 -14.67
N PHE A 92 -9.55 14.19 -15.55
CA PHE A 92 -8.36 13.35 -15.63
C PHE A 92 -7.10 14.07 -16.16
N THR A 93 -7.20 15.34 -16.58
CA THR A 93 -6.02 16.13 -16.92
C THR A 93 -5.29 16.62 -15.66
N GLU A 94 -6.02 16.85 -14.57
CA GLU A 94 -5.49 17.37 -13.30
C GLU A 94 -5.61 16.36 -12.15
N GLU A 95 -6.48 15.37 -12.27
CA GLU A 95 -6.84 14.43 -11.21
C GLU A 95 -6.67 12.97 -11.64
N ILE A 96 -6.54 12.10 -10.64
CA ILE A 96 -6.67 10.64 -10.77
C ILE A 96 -7.59 10.14 -9.67
N VAL A 97 -8.21 8.98 -9.90
CA VAL A 97 -9.10 8.35 -8.92
C VAL A 97 -8.37 7.18 -8.26
N ALA A 98 -8.38 7.13 -6.94
CA ALA A 98 -7.92 5.98 -6.16
C ALA A 98 -9.13 5.37 -5.44
N ALA A 99 -9.29 4.06 -5.57
CA ALA A 99 -10.40 3.34 -4.97
C ALA A 99 -9.92 2.09 -4.23
N VAL A 100 -10.47 1.89 -3.04
CA VAL A 100 -10.24 0.72 -2.21
C VAL A 100 -11.57 0.03 -1.95
N PHE A 101 -11.63 -1.25 -2.30
CA PHE A 101 -12.77 -2.15 -2.07
C PHE A 101 -12.32 -3.28 -1.15
N LEU A 102 -13.03 -3.51 -0.05
CA LEU A 102 -12.72 -4.60 0.88
C LEU A 102 -13.30 -5.96 0.46
N GLY A 103 -14.13 -5.98 -0.58
CA GLY A 103 -14.88 -7.14 -1.02
C GLY A 103 -16.02 -7.50 -0.07
N GLU A 104 -16.56 -8.70 -0.24
CA GLU A 104 -17.67 -9.23 0.56
C GLU A 104 -17.25 -9.45 2.02
N LYS A 105 -18.03 -8.91 2.95
CA LYS A 105 -17.88 -9.08 4.39
C LYS A 105 -19.12 -9.73 4.99
N PRO A 106 -18.96 -10.66 5.95
CA PRO A 106 -20.05 -11.49 6.46
C PRO A 106 -21.08 -10.71 7.29
N THR A 107 -20.66 -9.58 7.89
CA THR A 107 -21.49 -8.74 8.74
C THR A 107 -21.36 -7.27 8.35
N GLY A 108 -22.21 -6.42 8.93
CA GLY A 108 -21.94 -4.99 9.03
C GLY A 108 -20.79 -4.70 10.01
N GLY A 109 -20.44 -3.42 10.13
CA GLY A 109 -19.39 -2.92 11.03
C GLY A 109 -17.99 -2.85 10.39
N TYR A 110 -17.81 -3.41 9.19
CA TYR A 110 -16.60 -3.21 8.41
C TYR A 110 -16.66 -1.87 7.68
N ALA A 111 -15.58 -1.10 7.76
CA ALA A 111 -15.43 0.14 7.01
C ALA A 111 -14.00 0.29 6.49
N VAL A 112 -13.85 1.02 5.39
CA VAL A 112 -12.56 1.46 4.87
C VAL A 112 -12.57 2.97 4.71
N GLU A 113 -11.48 3.60 5.12
CA GLU A 113 -11.29 5.04 5.01
C GLU A 113 -9.89 5.35 4.48
N ILE A 114 -9.78 6.07 3.37
CA ILE A 114 -8.50 6.60 2.91
C ILE A 114 -8.23 7.83 3.78
N THR A 115 -7.20 7.75 4.61
CA THR A 115 -6.91 8.77 5.64
C THR A 115 -5.85 9.75 5.18
N ARG A 116 -4.87 9.30 4.39
CA ARG A 116 -3.78 10.13 3.89
C ARG A 116 -3.31 9.68 2.52
N ILE A 117 -2.94 10.65 1.69
CA ILE A 117 -2.22 10.39 0.44
C ILE A 117 -0.89 11.13 0.48
N LEU A 118 0.17 10.38 0.23
CA LEU A 118 1.52 10.74 0.60
C LEU A 118 2.42 10.62 -0.63
N LEU A 119 2.80 11.76 -1.20
CA LEU A 119 3.71 11.80 -2.34
C LEU A 119 5.16 11.65 -1.86
N ARG A 120 5.88 10.69 -2.44
CA ARG A 120 7.33 10.49 -2.26
C ARG A 120 8.06 10.89 -3.54
N SER A 121 9.38 10.79 -3.51
CA SER A 121 10.22 11.06 -4.68
C SER A 121 10.00 10.08 -5.83
N ASP A 122 9.60 8.84 -5.52
CA ASP A 122 9.56 7.69 -6.42
C ASP A 122 8.15 7.11 -6.60
N ARG A 123 7.23 7.37 -5.65
CA ARG A 123 5.87 6.80 -5.64
C ARG A 123 4.86 7.65 -4.88
N MET A 124 3.58 7.38 -5.08
CA MET A 124 2.49 7.90 -4.26
C MET A 124 1.98 6.79 -3.34
N VAL A 125 1.86 7.07 -2.05
CA VAL A 125 1.39 6.13 -1.06
C VAL A 125 -0.02 6.52 -0.62
N VAL A 126 -1.01 5.66 -0.86
CA VAL A 126 -2.40 5.84 -0.42
C VAL A 126 -2.60 5.03 0.85
N ARG A 127 -2.82 5.71 1.97
CA ARG A 127 -3.04 5.06 3.27
C ARG A 127 -4.52 4.87 3.52
N ALA A 128 -4.94 3.62 3.64
CA ALA A 128 -6.30 3.23 3.96
C ALA A 128 -6.36 2.61 5.36
N GLY A 129 -7.23 3.14 6.20
CA GLY A 129 -7.64 2.57 7.47
C GLY A 129 -8.78 1.58 7.31
N LEU A 130 -8.66 0.42 7.93
CA LEU A 130 -9.69 -0.61 7.98
C LEU A 130 -10.23 -0.66 9.40
N SER A 131 -11.52 -0.45 9.53
CA SER A 131 -12.25 -0.67 10.78
C SER A 131 -12.97 -2.00 10.68
N GLN A 132 -12.81 -2.83 11.72
CA GLN A 132 -13.54 -4.08 11.87
C GLN A 132 -14.34 -4.03 13.18
N PRO A 133 -15.52 -4.69 13.24
CA PRO A 133 -16.27 -4.73 14.48
C PRO A 133 -15.54 -5.57 15.53
N GLY A 134 -15.60 -5.12 16.78
CA GLY A 134 -15.12 -5.89 17.93
C GLY A 134 -15.96 -7.16 18.17
N ALA A 135 -15.42 -8.10 18.92
CA ALA A 135 -16.10 -9.38 19.20
C ALA A 135 -17.46 -9.20 19.90
N ASP A 136 -17.61 -8.15 20.70
CA ASP A 136 -18.81 -7.83 21.48
C ASP A 136 -19.70 -6.76 20.82
N ASP A 137 -19.34 -6.27 19.63
CA ASP A 137 -20.10 -5.22 18.95
C ASP A 137 -21.40 -5.79 18.35
N VAL A 138 -22.50 -5.08 18.59
CA VAL A 138 -23.79 -5.41 17.98
C VAL A 138 -23.80 -4.92 16.53
N VAL A 139 -23.58 -5.83 15.59
CA VAL A 139 -23.58 -5.55 14.15
C VAL A 139 -24.70 -6.27 13.39
N SER A 140 -25.08 -5.71 12.24
CA SER A 140 -26.04 -6.36 11.35
C SER A 140 -25.47 -7.67 10.79
N GLN A 141 -26.30 -8.70 10.75
CA GLN A 141 -25.98 -10.00 10.16
C GLN A 141 -26.34 -10.00 8.67
N ALA A 142 -25.76 -9.05 7.93
CA ALA A 142 -25.99 -8.88 6.50
C ALA A 142 -24.65 -8.76 5.77
N LEU A 143 -24.60 -9.33 4.57
CA LEU A 143 -23.43 -9.20 3.70
C LEU A 143 -23.23 -7.74 3.31
N THR A 144 -22.01 -7.24 3.48
CA THR A 144 -21.64 -5.87 3.09
C THR A 144 -20.45 -5.88 2.14
N HIS A 145 -20.26 -4.77 1.42
CA HIS A 145 -19.15 -4.58 0.48
C HIS A 145 -18.54 -3.18 0.71
N PRO A 146 -17.74 -2.99 1.76
CA PRO A 146 -17.18 -1.68 2.10
C PRO A 146 -16.21 -1.17 1.04
N PHE A 147 -16.31 0.12 0.76
CA PHE A 147 -15.50 0.79 -0.23
C PHE A 147 -15.27 2.27 0.11
N HIS A 148 -14.19 2.82 -0.44
CA HIS A 148 -13.94 4.25 -0.45
C HIS A 148 -13.22 4.64 -1.74
N ILE A 149 -13.78 5.63 -2.43
CA ILE A 149 -13.28 6.17 -3.69
C ILE A 149 -12.98 7.66 -3.50
N VAL A 150 -11.76 8.06 -3.85
CA VAL A 150 -11.30 9.44 -3.73
C VAL A 150 -10.68 9.91 -5.05
N ARG A 151 -10.78 11.21 -5.33
CA ARG A 151 -10.00 11.89 -6.36
C ARG A 151 -8.84 12.63 -5.72
N VAL A 152 -7.68 12.63 -6.38
CA VAL A 152 -6.47 13.29 -5.92
C VAL A 152 -5.72 13.89 -7.09
N THR A 153 -4.89 14.90 -6.83
CA THR A 153 -4.00 15.50 -7.83
C THR A 153 -3.25 14.44 -8.63
N ARG A 154 -3.24 14.62 -9.95
CA ARG A 154 -2.60 13.72 -10.89
C ARG A 154 -1.10 13.61 -10.65
N THR A 155 -0.62 12.38 -10.65
CA THR A 155 0.82 12.05 -10.56
C THR A 155 1.12 10.87 -11.47
N GLU A 156 2.19 10.92 -12.26
CA GLU A 156 2.60 9.79 -13.10
C GLU A 156 3.42 8.74 -12.33
N LEU A 157 3.67 8.98 -11.04
CA LEU A 157 4.40 8.02 -10.21
C LEU A 157 3.57 6.75 -9.96
N PRO A 158 4.23 5.59 -9.76
CA PRO A 158 3.59 4.38 -9.26
C PRO A 158 2.82 4.66 -7.97
N VAL A 159 1.66 4.02 -7.82
CA VAL A 159 0.82 4.17 -6.62
C VAL A 159 0.85 2.88 -5.83
N GLU A 160 1.18 3.00 -4.55
CA GLU A 160 1.16 1.91 -3.59
C GLU A 160 0.07 2.17 -2.55
N PHE A 161 -0.63 1.11 -2.15
CA PHE A 161 -1.63 1.18 -1.11
C PHE A 161 -1.06 0.59 0.17
N GLU A 162 -1.07 1.38 1.24
CA GLU A 162 -0.71 0.95 2.59
C GLU A 162 -2.01 0.81 3.38
N THR A 163 -2.34 -0.43 3.76
CA THR A 163 -3.55 -0.73 4.53
C THR A 163 -3.20 -0.89 6.01
N LEU A 164 -3.89 -0.17 6.88
CA LEU A 164 -3.71 -0.20 8.33
C LEU A 164 -5.01 -0.71 8.97
N GLU A 165 -4.92 -1.77 9.77
CA GLU A 165 -6.05 -2.28 10.55
C GLU A 165 -6.06 -1.61 11.92
N PHE A 166 -7.26 -1.19 12.36
CA PHE A 166 -7.48 -0.52 13.65
C PHE A 166 -8.37 -1.36 14.57
#